data_AF-A0A1F5DBM6-F1
#
_entry.id   AF-A0A1F5DBM6-F1
#
_cell.length_a   1.000
_cell.length_b   1.000
_cell.length_c   1.000
_cell.angle_alpha   90.00
_cell.angle_beta   90.00
_cell.angle_gamma   90.00
#
_symmetry.space_group_name_H-M   'P 1'
#
loop_
_entity.id
_entity.type
_entity.pdbx_description
1 polymer ?
#
loop_
_entity_poly.entity_id
_entity_poly.type
_entity_poly.pdbx_seq_one_letter_code
_entity_poly.pdbx_strand_id
1 'polypeptide(L)' 'MIAIVNVGKPKNAKRKDERIYEVRVNSKTLFAFTHNRKESLSVCLAKAAEAASQFEQLKEIIGK' A
#
# COMPACT_ATOMS: atom_id res chain seq x y z
N MET A 1 -14.41 0.41 6.90
CA MET A 1 -14.22 0.55 5.44
C MET A 1 -12.74 0.41 5.13
N ILE A 2 -12.36 -0.39 4.12
CA ILE A 2 -10.97 -0.49 3.63
C ILE A 2 -10.90 0.17 2.25
N ALA A 3 -9.87 0.98 2.01
CA ALA A 3 -9.65 1.65 0.73
C ALA A 3 -8.18 1.62 0.33
N ILE A 4 -7.92 1.47 -0.97
CA ILE A 4 -6.58 1.63 -1.58
C ILE A 4 -6.60 2.93 -2.38
N VAL A 5 -5.86 3.92 -1.91
CA VAL A 5 -5.94 5.30 -2.41
C VAL A 5 -4.64 5.66 -3.11
N ASN A 6 -4.70 6.11 -4.36
CA ASN A 6 -3.55 6.69 -5.04
C ASN A 6 -3.26 8.08 -4.47
N VAL A 7 -2.09 8.27 -3.86
CA VAL A 7 -1.69 9.54 -3.24
C VAL A 7 -0.66 10.32 -4.05
N GLY A 8 -0.37 9.86 -5.28
CA GLY A 8 0.45 10.59 -6.24
C GLY A 8 1.78 9.93 -6.54
N LYS A 9 2.75 10.73 -6.99
CA LYS A 9 4.09 10.25 -7.38
C LYS A 9 5.07 10.33 -6.21
N PRO A 10 5.94 9.32 -6.02
CA PRO A 10 7.09 9.47 -5.14
C PRO A 10 7.97 10.63 -5.59
N LYS A 11 8.54 11.40 -4.63
CA LYS A 11 9.50 12.48 -4.93
C LYS A 11 10.70 11.98 -5.75
N ASN A 12 11.10 10.73 -5.54
CA ASN A 12 12.23 10.08 -6.20
C ASN A 12 11.80 9.04 -7.25
N ALA A 13 10.63 9.22 -7.87
CA ALA A 13 10.11 8.24 -8.82
C ALA A 13 11.09 8.05 -10.00
N LYS A 14 11.69 6.86 -10.08
CA LYS A 14 12.60 6.52 -11.19
C LYS A 14 11.85 6.29 -12.50
N ARG A 15 10.54 6.00 -12.41
CA ARG A 15 9.68 5.70 -13.56
C ARG A 15 8.45 6.62 -13.56
N LYS A 16 8.07 7.13 -14.74
CA LYS A 16 6.93 8.06 -14.91
C LYS A 16 5.59 7.50 -14.42
N ASP A 17 5.45 6.18 -14.45
CA ASP A 17 4.21 5.45 -14.12
C ASP A 17 4.15 4.97 -12.66
N GLU A 18 5.20 5.22 -11.89
CA GLU A 18 5.27 4.85 -10.49
C GLU A 18 4.38 5.77 -9.63
N ARG A 19 3.58 5.16 -8.76
CA ARG A 19 2.65 5.86 -7.86
C ARG A 19 2.72 5.26 -6.46
N ILE A 20 2.46 6.09 -5.47
CA ILE A 20 2.29 5.67 -4.08
C ILE A 20 0.80 5.41 -3.87
N TYR A 21 0.51 4.27 -3.27
CA TYR A 21 -0.82 3.91 -2.80
C TYR A 21 -0.81 3.76 -1.29
N GLU A 22 -1.85 4.28 -0.65
CA GLU A 22 -2.10 4.09 0.77
C GLU A 22 -3.23 3.10 0.98
N VAL A 23 -3.04 2.16 1.90
CA VAL A 23 -4.11 1.32 2.40
C VAL A 23 -4.66 1.97 3.66
N ARG A 24 -5.93 2.33 3.62
CA ARG A 24 -6.63 3.02 4.69
C ARG A 24 -7.72 2.13 5.27
N VAL A 25 -7.81 2.12 6.59
CA VAL A 25 -8.94 1.55 7.32
C VAL A 25 -9.64 2.68 8.04
N ASN A 26 -10.89 2.93 7.62
CA ASN A 26 -11.63 4.14 7.96
C ASN A 26 -10.80 5.38 7.57
N SER A 27 -10.54 6.29 8.51
CA SER A 27 -9.77 7.52 8.26
C SER A 27 -8.26 7.38 8.55
N LYS A 28 -7.77 6.18 8.90
CA LYS A 28 -6.36 5.94 9.25
C LYS A 28 -5.62 5.23 8.13
N THR A 29 -4.47 5.78 7.73
CA THR A 29 -3.52 5.08 6.86
C THR A 29 -2.78 4.04 7.69
N LEU A 30 -2.84 2.77 7.26
CA LEU A 30 -2.10 1.69 7.91
C LEU A 30 -0.69 1.58 7.34
N PHE A 31 -0.58 1.59 6.02
CA PHE A 31 0.69 1.52 5.31
C PHE A 31 0.57 2.11 3.91
N ALA A 32 1.72 2.40 3.32
CA ALA A 32 1.85 2.87 1.96
C ALA A 32 2.80 1.96 1.18
N PHE A 33 2.52 1.76 -0.10
CA PHE A 33 3.39 1.00 -1.00
C PHE A 33 3.46 1.66 -2.36
N THR A 34 4.53 1.36 -3.08
CA THR A 34 4.75 1.87 -4.43
C THR A 34 4.30 0.83 -5.46
N HIS A 35 3.58 1.29 -6.47
CA HIS A 35 3.09 0.45 -7.56
C HIS A 35 3.23 1.17 -8.90
N ASN A 36 3.62 0.40 -9.92
CA ASN A 36 3.71 0.91 -11.28
C ASN A 36 2.35 0.75 -11.96
N ARG A 37 1.75 1.85 -12.44
CA ARG A 37 0.42 1.83 -13.07
C ARG A 37 0.32 0.93 -14.32
N LYS A 38 1.44 0.58 -14.94
CA LYS A 38 1.47 -0.38 -16.06
C LYS A 38 1.33 -1.84 -15.61
N GLU A 39 1.57 -2.13 -14.35
CA GLU A 39 1.27 -3.44 -13.77
C GLU A 39 -0.25 -3.60 -13.60
N SER A 40 -0.75 -4.83 -13.58
CA SER A 40 -2.19 -5.09 -13.47
C SER A 40 -2.74 -4.72 -12.09
N LEU A 41 -4.04 -4.45 -12.04
CA LEU A 41 -4.75 -4.23 -10.78
C LEU A 41 -4.59 -5.41 -9.80
N SER A 42 -4.55 -6.64 -10.32
CA SER A 42 -4.32 -7.84 -9.49
C SER A 42 -2.98 -7.78 -8.75
N VAL A 43 -1.91 -7.28 -9.37
CA VAL A 43 -0.61 -7.09 -8.72
C VAL A 43 -0.68 -6.00 -7.65
N CYS A 44 -1.44 -4.92 -7.90
CA CYS A 44 -1.66 -3.87 -6.90
C CYS A 44 -2.37 -4.41 -5.66
N LEU A 45 -3.42 -5.21 -5.86
CA LEU A 45 -4.18 -5.84 -4.77
C LEU A 45 -3.35 -6.86 -4.01
N ALA A 46 -2.52 -7.65 -4.70
CA ALA A 46 -1.61 -8.59 -4.05
C ALA A 46 -0.59 -7.88 -3.15
N LYS A 47 0.03 -6.79 -3.62
CA LYS A 47 0.94 -5.95 -2.82
C LYS A 47 0.25 -5.36 -1.59
N ALA A 48 -1.00 -4.91 -1.75
CA ALA A 48 -1.80 -4.43 -0.63
C ALA A 48 -2.11 -5.54 0.39
N ALA A 49 -2.48 -6.74 -0.07
CA ALA A 49 -2.77 -7.87 0.81
C ALA A 49 -1.52 -8.36 1.57
N GLU A 50 -0.38 -8.45 0.89
CA GLU A 50 0.90 -8.84 1.48
C GLU A 50 1.31 -7.84 2.58
N ALA A 51 1.26 -6.55 2.28
CA ALA A 51 1.60 -5.51 3.25
C ALA A 51 0.61 -5.46 4.43
N ALA A 52 -0.68 -5.79 4.22
CA ALA A 52 -1.65 -5.93 5.30
C ALA A 52 -1.34 -7.15 6.20
N SER A 53 -0.97 -8.28 5.61
CA SER A 53 -0.59 -9.48 6.35
C SER A 53 0.64 -9.23 7.25
N GLN A 54 1.66 -8.55 6.71
CA GLN A 54 2.84 -8.14 7.48
C GLN A 54 2.47 -7.20 8.65
N PHE A 55 1.53 -6.27 8.44
CA PHE A 55 1.07 -5.37 9.50
C PHE A 55 0.38 -6.11 10.65
N GLU A 56 -0.50 -7.07 10.35
CA GLU A 56 -1.17 -7.88 11.38
C GLU A 56 -0.15 -8.72 12.16
N GLN A 57 0.82 -9.35 11.48
CA GLN A 57 1.91 -10.07 12.16
C GLN A 57 2.75 -9.16 13.06
N LEU A 58 3.09 -7.95 12.60
CA LEU A 58 3.83 -6.97 13.42
C LEU A 58 3.02 -6.51 14.63
N LYS A 59 1.70 -6.36 14.48
CA LYS A 59 0.80 -6.05 15.59
C LYS A 59 0.82 -7.12 16.68
N GLU A 60 0.83 -8.40 16.30
CA GLU A 60 0.92 -9.52 17.25
C GLU A 60 2.27 -9.56 17.98
N ILE A 61 3.35 -9.13 17.31
CA ILE A 61 4.70 -9.09 17.88
C ILE A 61 4.88 -7.89 18.83
N ILE A 62 4.36 -6.71 18.46
CA ILE A 62 4.53 -5.46 19.21
C ILE A 62 3.48 -5.30 20.32
N GLY A 63 2.35 -6.01 20.23
CA GLY A 63 1.23 -5.96 21.17
C GLY A 63 1.38 -6.83 22.44
N LYS A 64 2.59 -7.27 22.79
CA LYS A 64 2.89 -7.96 24.06
C LYS A 64 3.72 -7.09 24.99
#